data_AF-A0A5N6TZP1-F1
#
_entry.id   AF-A0A5N6TZP1-F1
#
_cell.length_a   1.000
_cell.length_b   1.000
_cell.length_c   1.000
_cell.angle_alpha   90.00
_cell.angle_beta   90.00
_cell.angle_gamma   90.00
#
_symmetry.space_group_name_H-M   'P 1'
#
loop_
_entity.id
_entity.type
_entity.pdbx_description
1 polymer ?
#
loop_
_entity_poly.entity_id
_entity_poly.type
_entity_poly.pdbx_seq_one_letter_code
_entity_poly.pdbx_strand_id
1 'polypeptide(L)'
;MIATHHFFQEKRPGWFSHTAASLVVREDEDLRCAGHYMLDEMLKAATSTSDCIKASAKANSSVTPFTVRFGAPMFKYYEQNPEYATRFAKAMAGATRGMFLFALFVTVKVRKTGLRLVSRSPNHRVIA
;
A
#
# COMPACT_ATOMS: atom_id res chain seq x y z
N MET A 1 8.09 5.63 -19.28
CA MET A 1 6.67 5.50 -18.85
C MET A 1 6.31 6.34 -17.60
N ILE A 2 7.23 6.98 -16.87
CA ILE A 2 6.85 7.82 -15.71
C ILE A 2 6.36 9.23 -16.07
N ALA A 3 6.74 9.75 -17.24
CA ALA A 3 6.24 11.03 -17.76
C ALA A 3 4.81 10.94 -18.31
N THR A 4 4.44 9.80 -18.90
CA THR A 4 3.07 9.54 -19.41
C THR A 4 2.03 9.44 -18.30
N HIS A 5 2.44 9.05 -17.09
CA HIS A 5 1.57 9.03 -15.91
C HIS A 5 1.63 10.34 -15.10
N HIS A 6 2.19 11.42 -15.67
CA HIS A 6 2.26 12.75 -15.04
C HIS A 6 3.00 12.76 -13.68
N PHE A 7 3.82 11.76 -13.42
CA PHE A 7 4.69 11.74 -12.24
C PHE A 7 5.87 12.70 -12.44
N PHE A 8 6.38 12.77 -13.66
CA PHE A 8 7.26 13.84 -14.14
C PHE A 8 6.63 14.48 -15.37
N GLN A 9 7.02 15.72 -15.69
CA GLN A 9 6.57 16.40 -16.89
C GLN A 9 7.77 16.70 -17.80
N GLU A 10 7.70 16.23 -19.04
CA GLU A 10 8.66 16.59 -20.08
C GLU A 10 8.20 17.88 -20.77
N LYS A 11 8.84 19.01 -20.46
CA LYS A 11 8.46 20.32 -21.05
C LYS A 11 9.11 20.54 -22.40
N ARG A 12 10.26 19.91 -22.64
CA ARG A 12 11.02 19.91 -23.89
C ARG A 12 11.63 18.52 -24.07
N PRO A 13 11.84 18.04 -25.30
CA PRO A 13 12.46 16.74 -25.53
C PRO A 13 13.77 16.57 -24.74
N GLY A 14 13.82 15.54 -23.89
CA GLY A 14 14.96 15.24 -23.02
C GLY A 14 15.03 16.03 -21.70
N TRP A 15 14.09 16.96 -21.42
CA TRP A 15 14.08 17.78 -20.22
C TRP A 15 12.86 17.51 -19.34
N PHE A 16 13.10 16.91 -18.18
CA PHE A 16 12.07 16.57 -17.21
C PHE A 16 12.03 17.57 -16.04
N SER A 17 10.82 17.94 -15.65
CA SER A 17 10.53 18.76 -14.48
C SER A 17 9.70 17.97 -13.48
N HIS A 18 9.89 18.26 -12.18
CA HIS A 18 9.04 17.73 -11.13
C HIS A 18 7.59 18.20 -11.30
N THR A 19 6.65 17.30 -11.04
CA THR A 19 5.24 17.64 -10.82
C THR A 19 4.93 17.61 -9.32
N ALA A 20 3.76 18.11 -8.92
CA ALA A 20 3.29 18.03 -7.55
C ALA A 20 3.33 16.59 -7.00
N ALA A 21 3.02 15.58 -7.82
CA ALA A 21 3.06 14.17 -7.42
C ALA A 21 4.48 13.74 -7.01
N SER A 22 5.49 14.07 -7.83
CA SER A 22 6.89 13.76 -7.49
C SER A 22 7.40 14.53 -6.28
N LEU A 23 6.89 15.75 -6.03
CA LEU A 23 7.25 16.56 -4.86
C LEU A 23 6.68 15.96 -3.58
N VAL A 24 5.41 15.51 -3.60
CA VAL A 24 4.78 14.85 -2.46
C VAL A 24 5.55 13.59 -2.05
N VAL A 25 5.96 12.76 -3.02
CA VAL A 25 6.77 11.55 -2.73
C VAL A 25 8.17 11.89 -2.22
N ARG A 26 8.71 13.06 -2.58
CA ARG A 26 10.01 13.53 -2.07
C ARG A 26 9.91 14.01 -0.62
N GLU A 27 8.85 14.74 -0.31
CA GLU A 27 8.66 15.45 0.97
C GLU A 27 8.09 14.55 2.06
N ASP A 28 7.21 13.62 1.70
CA ASP A 28 6.61 12.68 2.64
C ASP A 28 7.47 11.40 2.73
N GLU A 29 8.23 11.31 3.83
CA GLU A 29 9.08 10.15 4.10
C GLU A 29 8.26 8.86 4.25
N ASP A 30 7.07 8.92 4.87
CA ASP A 30 6.24 7.73 5.10
C ASP A 30 5.70 7.19 3.77
N LEU A 31 5.27 8.09 2.88
CA LEU A 31 4.82 7.72 1.54
C LEU A 31 5.97 7.14 0.70
N ARG A 32 7.18 7.69 0.83
CA ARG A 32 8.37 7.14 0.18
C ARG A 32 8.70 5.75 0.71
N CYS A 33 8.64 5.56 2.03
CA CYS A 33 8.82 4.25 2.66
C CYS A 33 7.75 3.25 2.19
N ALA A 34 6.49 3.68 2.04
CA ALA A 34 5.43 2.85 1.48
C ALA A 34 5.70 2.45 0.02
N GLY A 35 6.17 3.39 -0.80
CA GLY A 35 6.59 3.10 -2.18
C GLY A 35 7.72 2.07 -2.24
N HIS A 36 8.76 2.23 -1.41
CA HIS A 36 9.85 1.26 -1.31
C HIS A 36 9.36 -0.10 -0.85
N TYR A 37 8.57 -0.16 0.22
CA TYR A 37 7.97 -1.39 0.73
C TYR A 37 7.16 -2.13 -0.34
N MET A 38 6.32 -1.40 -1.07
CA MET A 38 5.47 -1.99 -2.09
C MET A 38 6.25 -2.53 -3.29
N LEU A 39 7.25 -1.79 -3.77
CA LEU A 39 8.00 -2.17 -4.97
C LEU A 39 9.12 -3.18 -4.69
N ASP A 40 9.79 -3.05 -3.56
CA ASP A 40 11.01 -3.81 -3.28
C ASP A 40 10.70 -5.15 -2.59
N GLU A 41 9.72 -5.19 -1.70
CA GLU A 41 9.34 -6.41 -0.97
C GLU A 41 8.08 -7.03 -1.57
N MET A 42 6.96 -6.31 -1.59
CA MET A 42 5.65 -6.89 -1.96
C MET A 42 5.56 -7.25 -3.44
N LEU A 43 6.02 -6.39 -4.34
CA LEU A 43 5.96 -6.67 -5.78
C LEU A 43 6.89 -7.83 -6.15
N LYS A 44 8.10 -7.88 -5.59
CA LYS A 44 9.00 -9.03 -5.78
C LYS A 44 8.38 -10.33 -5.28
N ALA A 45 7.77 -10.32 -4.09
CA ALA A 45 7.02 -11.48 -3.60
C ALA A 45 5.86 -11.85 -4.55
N ALA A 46 5.11 -10.87 -5.04
CA ALA A 46 3.99 -11.09 -5.94
C ALA A 46 4.42 -11.76 -7.26
N THR A 47 5.63 -11.49 -7.78
CA THR A 47 6.15 -12.19 -8.97
C THR A 47 6.29 -13.70 -8.77
N SER A 48 6.50 -14.16 -7.54
CA SER A 48 6.60 -15.58 -7.18
C SER A 48 5.24 -16.25 -6.91
N THR A 49 4.13 -15.56 -7.19
CA THR A 49 2.78 -16.12 -6.98
C THR A 49 2.52 -17.33 -7.88
N SER A 50 2.98 -17.29 -9.13
CA SER A 50 2.83 -18.42 -10.06
C SER A 50 3.59 -19.65 -9.58
N ASP A 51 4.81 -19.49 -9.07
CA ASP A 51 5.62 -20.58 -8.51
C ASP A 51 4.98 -21.14 -7.23
N CYS A 52 4.43 -20.26 -6.39
CA CYS A 52 3.67 -20.64 -5.20
C CYS A 52 2.44 -21.50 -5.56
N ILE A 53 1.66 -21.09 -6.57
CA ILE A 53 0.47 -21.83 -7.03
C ILE A 53 0.85 -23.19 -7.64
N LYS A 54 1.94 -23.24 -8.41
CA LYS A 54 2.46 -24.52 -8.97
C LYS A 54 2.90 -25.48 -7.87
N ALA A 55 3.53 -24.98 -6.81
CA ALA A 55 3.96 -25.79 -5.67
C ALA A 55 2.78 -26.26 -4.80
N SER A 56 1.76 -25.43 -4.63
CA SER A 56 0.53 -25.80 -3.94
C SER A 56 -0.65 -25.01 -4.48
N ALA A 57 -1.61 -25.71 -5.10
CA ALA A 57 -2.83 -25.10 -5.62
C ALA A 57 -3.79 -24.63 -4.51
N LYS A 58 -3.54 -25.00 -3.25
CA LYS A 58 -4.37 -24.62 -2.10
C LYS A 58 -3.72 -23.46 -1.35
N ALA A 59 -4.55 -22.50 -0.94
CA ALA A 59 -4.12 -21.42 -0.06
C ALA A 59 -3.66 -22.02 1.28
N ASN A 60 -2.37 -21.89 1.59
CA ASN A 60 -1.78 -22.31 2.85
C ASN A 60 -1.15 -21.08 3.52
N SER A 61 -1.36 -20.93 4.84
CA SER A 61 -0.74 -19.83 5.59
C SER A 61 0.78 -19.95 5.68
N SER A 62 1.31 -21.18 5.62
CA SER A 62 2.75 -21.46 5.71
C SER A 62 3.50 -21.27 4.39
N VAL A 63 2.81 -21.37 3.24
CA VAL A 63 3.42 -21.24 1.91
C VAL A 63 2.74 -20.09 1.20
N THR A 64 3.39 -18.93 1.26
CA THR A 64 2.98 -17.70 0.60
C THR A 64 3.99 -17.31 -0.48
N PRO A 65 3.60 -16.50 -1.47
CA PRO A 65 4.55 -15.96 -2.46
C PRO A 65 5.73 -15.23 -1.80
N PHE A 66 5.50 -14.62 -0.63
CA PHE A 66 6.55 -13.99 0.18
C PHE A 66 7.56 -15.01 0.70
N THR A 67 7.10 -16.12 1.31
CA THR A 67 7.99 -17.19 1.78
C THR A 67 8.75 -17.86 0.65
N VAL A 68 8.13 -18.01 -0.53
CA VAL A 68 8.78 -18.59 -1.71
C VAL A 68 9.90 -17.68 -2.23
N ARG A 69 9.67 -16.35 -2.21
CA ARG A 69 10.65 -15.38 -2.72
C ARG A 69 11.80 -15.13 -1.75
N PHE A 70 11.51 -14.98 -0.46
CA PHE A 70 12.46 -14.53 0.55
C PHE A 70 12.91 -15.64 1.50
N GLY A 71 12.39 -16.87 1.36
CA GLY A 71 12.77 -18.02 2.18
C GLY A 71 12.28 -18.00 3.63
N ALA A 72 11.62 -16.91 4.06
CA ALA A 72 11.13 -16.75 5.42
C ALA A 72 9.72 -16.11 5.43
N PRO A 73 8.90 -16.39 6.46
CA PRO A 73 7.67 -15.66 6.70
C PRO A 73 7.95 -14.16 6.89
N MET A 74 7.00 -13.31 6.49
CA MET A 74 7.16 -11.86 6.45
C MET A 74 7.71 -11.25 7.74
N PHE A 75 7.15 -11.57 8.90
CA PHE A 75 7.65 -11.04 10.18
C PHE A 75 9.05 -11.57 10.55
N LYS A 76 9.38 -12.82 10.21
CA LYS A 76 10.72 -13.39 10.42
C LYS A 76 11.77 -12.75 9.51
N TYR A 77 11.40 -12.42 8.28
CA TYR A 77 12.25 -11.65 7.38
C TYR A 77 12.56 -10.26 7.97
N TYR A 78 11.58 -9.59 8.58
CA TYR A 78 11.78 -8.29 9.22
C TYR A 78 12.59 -8.34 10.52
N GLU A 79 12.45 -9.41 11.31
CA GLU A 79 13.34 -9.63 12.47
C GLU A 79 14.81 -9.74 12.05
N GLN A 80 15.09 -10.35 10.89
CA GLN A 80 16.44 -10.53 10.37
C GLN A 80 16.99 -9.29 9.65
N ASN A 81 16.11 -8.41 9.18
CA ASN A 81 16.46 -7.22 8.39
C ASN A 81 15.79 -5.96 8.99
N PRO A 82 16.34 -5.41 10.08
CA PRO A 82 15.71 -4.33 10.84
C PRO A 82 15.53 -3.02 10.04
N GLU A 83 16.35 -2.79 9.02
CA GLU A 83 16.21 -1.66 8.11
C GLU A 83 14.90 -1.72 7.31
N TYR A 84 14.47 -2.91 6.86
CA TYR A 84 13.20 -3.08 6.17
C TYR A 84 12.03 -3.07 7.15
N ALA A 85 12.22 -3.58 8.37
CA ALA A 85 11.21 -3.50 9.43
C ALA A 85 10.85 -2.03 9.76
N THR A 86 11.85 -1.16 9.83
CA THR A 86 11.66 0.27 10.08
C THR A 86 10.89 0.94 8.94
N ARG A 87 11.20 0.59 7.68
CA ARG A 87 10.47 1.10 6.50
C ARG A 87 9.02 0.62 6.48
N PHE A 88 8.79 -0.65 6.79
CA PHE A 88 7.45 -1.21 6.90
C PHE A 88 6.63 -0.48 7.97
N ALA A 89 7.21 -0.23 9.15
CA ALA A 89 6.55 0.53 10.21
C ALA A 89 6.17 1.96 9.76
N LYS A 90 7.09 2.68 9.10
CA LYS A 90 6.81 4.01 8.53
C LYS A 90 5.73 3.96 7.45
N ALA A 91 5.76 2.96 6.57
CA ALA A 91 4.75 2.76 5.53
C ALA A 91 3.34 2.55 6.12
N MET A 92 3.20 1.74 7.17
CA MET A 92 1.92 1.49 7.85
C MET A 92 1.41 2.73 8.59
N ALA A 93 2.33 3.51 9.19
CA ALA A 93 1.98 4.79 9.80
C ALA A 93 1.47 5.81 8.78
N GLY A 94 2.14 5.93 7.62
CA GLY A 94 1.72 6.79 6.51
C GLY A 94 0.35 6.43 5.95
N ALA A 95 0.10 5.13 5.73
CA ALA A 95 -1.19 4.64 5.25
C ALA A 95 -2.34 4.98 6.22
N THR A 96 -2.09 4.88 7.52
CA THR A 96 -3.08 5.21 8.56
C THR A 96 -3.38 6.71 8.60
N ARG A 97 -2.35 7.57 8.45
CA ARG A 97 -2.52 9.03 8.37
C ARG A 97 -3.35 9.45 7.16
N GLY A 98 -3.10 8.86 5.98
CA GLY A 98 -3.87 9.12 4.76
C GLY A 98 -5.33 8.67 4.86
N MET A 99 -5.58 7.51 5.48
CA MET A 99 -6.92 6.98 5.72
C MET A 99 -7.75 7.90 6.63
N PHE A 100 -7.11 8.51 7.64
CA PHE A 100 -7.77 9.41 8.58
C PHE A 100 -8.21 10.73 7.91
N LEU A 101 -7.41 11.26 6.98
CA LEU A 101 -7.78 12.44 6.20
C LEU A 101 -8.99 12.17 5.29
N PHE A 102 -9.06 10.98 4.68
CA PHE A 102 -10.19 10.58 3.84
C PHE A 102 -11.48 10.44 4.67
N ALA A 103 -11.40 9.82 5.85
CA ALA A 103 -12.53 9.72 6.78
C ALA A 103 -13.02 11.10 7.24
N LEU A 104 -12.11 12.03 7.53
CA LEU A 104 -12.46 13.40 7.91
C LEU A 104 -13.12 14.16 6.75
N PHE A 105 -12.60 14.02 5.52
CA PHE A 105 -13.18 14.65 4.33
C PHE A 105 -14.58 14.13 4.02
N VAL A 106 -14.82 12.82 4.15
CA VAL A 106 -16.14 12.21 4.01
C VAL A 106 -17.10 12.73 5.09
N THR A 107 -16.65 12.81 6.34
CA THR A 107 -17.48 13.30 7.46
C THR A 107 -17.85 14.78 7.29
N VAL A 108 -16.91 15.61 6.84
CA VAL A 108 -17.15 17.05 6.57
C VAL A 108 -18.07 17.25 5.36
N LYS A 109 -17.93 16.42 4.30
CA LYS A 109 -18.82 16.48 3.13
C LYS A 109 -20.24 16.08 3.51
N VAL A 110 -20.42 15.00 4.28
CA VAL A 110 -21.73 14.54 4.79
C VAL A 110 -22.43 15.63 5.61
N ARG A 111 -21.68 16.38 6.43
CA ARG A 111 -22.23 17.47 7.25
C ARG A 111 -22.68 18.69 6.44
N LYS A 112 -22.08 18.96 5.27
CA LYS A 112 -22.44 20.10 4.40
C LYS A 112 -23.59 19.81 3.43
N THR A 113 -23.82 18.56 3.03
CA THR A 113 -24.88 18.20 2.06
C THR A 113 -26.12 17.54 2.67
N GLY A 114 -26.21 17.43 4.00
CA GLY A 114 -27.41 16.90 4.68
C GLY A 114 -27.76 15.44 4.34
N LEU A 115 -26.84 14.72 3.68
CA LEU A 115 -27.08 13.34 3.27
C LEU A 115 -26.85 12.42 4.47
N ARG A 116 -27.92 11.99 5.14
CA ARG A 116 -27.86 10.96 6.19
C ARG A 116 -27.27 9.67 5.61
N LEU A 117 -26.06 9.31 6.04
CA LEU A 117 -25.55 7.95 5.88
C LEU A 117 -26.37 7.02 6.78
N VAL A 118 -27.16 6.13 6.18
CA VAL A 118 -27.71 4.97 6.86
C VAL A 118 -26.53 4.05 7.19
N SER A 119 -26.13 4.03 8.46
CA SER A 119 -25.21 3.06 9.03
C SER A 119 -25.83 1.66 8.94
N ARG A 120 -25.49 0.87 7.91
CA ARG A 120 -25.66 -0.58 7.97
C ARG A 120 -24.57 -1.15 8.88
N SER A 121 -24.93 -1.29 10.16
CA SER A 121 -24.22 -2.12 11.13
C SER A 121 -24.34 -3.60 10.71
N PRO A 122 -23.25 -4.40 10.71
CA PRO A 122 -23.32 -5.84 10.48
C PRO A 122 -23.72 -6.52 11.80
N ASN A 123 -24.96 -6.33 12.23
CA ASN A 123 -25.55 -7.09 13.33
C ASN A 123 -27.03 -7.34 13.04
N HIS A 124 -27.29 -8.40 12.28
CA HIS A 124 -28.51 -9.21 12.35
C HIS A 124 -28.00 -10.61 12.70
N ARG A 125 -28.02 -11.03 13.97
CA ARG A 125 -29.14 -11.76 14.58
C ARG A 125 -30.02 -12.45 13.53
N VAL A 126 -29.67 -13.70 13.26
CA VAL A 126 -30.58 -14.69 12.69
C VAL A 126 -31.56 -15.07 13.82
N ILE A 127 -32.77 -14.57 13.62
CA ILE A 127 -34.09 -15.06 14.03
C ILE A 127 -34.11 -16.45 14.69
N ALA A 128 -34.61 -16.51 15.92
CA ALA A 128 -35.80 -17.27 16.31
C ALA A 128 -36.55 -16.45 17.36
#